data_AF-A0A519VCX1-F1
#
_entry.id   AF-A0A519VCX1-F1
#
_cell.length_a   1.000
_cell.length_b   1.000
_cell.length_c   1.000
_cell.angle_alpha   90.00
_cell.angle_beta   90.00
_cell.angle_gamma   90.00
#
_symmetry.space_group_name_H-M   'P 1'
#
loop_
_entity.id
_entity.type
_entity.pdbx_description
1 polymer ?
#
loop_
_entity_poly.entity_id
_entity_poly.type
_entity_poly.pdbx_seq_one_letter_code
_entity_poly.pdbx_strand_id
1 'polypeptide(L)' 'ADLQHEADLQALEAALGQLPPEQRRCLELFYQQEKSYAEITALTGLPVNLVKSHLQNGRRMLKRGLSQGVPN' A
#
# COMPACT_ATOMS: atom_id res chain seq x y z
N ALA A 1 1.72 -22.73 -11.56
CA ALA A 1 2.32 -22.01 -10.41
C ALA A 1 2.90 -20.69 -10.89
N ASP A 2 3.78 -20.69 -11.90
CA ASP A 2 4.43 -19.48 -12.42
C ASP A 2 3.45 -18.43 -12.99
N LEU A 3 2.43 -18.84 -13.74
CA LEU A 3 1.45 -17.92 -14.32
C LEU A 3 0.58 -17.20 -13.27
N GLN A 4 0.25 -17.87 -12.17
CA GLN A 4 -0.52 -17.24 -11.08
C GLN A 4 0.34 -16.20 -10.36
N HIS A 5 1.62 -16.52 -10.13
CA HIS A 5 2.54 -15.59 -9.51
C HIS A 5 2.76 -14.34 -10.35
N GLU A 6 2.90 -14.49 -11.67
CA GLU A 6 3.01 -13.36 -12.59
C GLU A 6 1.75 -12.49 -12.60
N ALA A 7 0.57 -13.11 -12.62
CA ALA A 7 -0.70 -12.38 -12.54
C ALA A 7 -0.86 -11.61 -11.22
N ASP A 8 -0.48 -12.21 -10.09
CA ASP A 8 -0.52 -11.57 -8.78
C ASP A 8 0.45 -10.37 -8.71
N LEU A 9 1.64 -10.49 -9.31
CA LEU A 9 2.62 -9.39 -9.41
C LEU A 9 2.08 -8.24 -10.26
N GLN A 10 1.49 -8.53 -11.43
CA GLN A 10 0.89 -7.50 -12.29
C GLN A 10 -0.29 -6.79 -11.59
N ALA A 11 -1.15 -7.55 -10.89
CA ALA A 11 -2.25 -6.99 -10.12
C ALA A 11 -1.74 -6.11 -8.97
N LEU A 12 -0.66 -6.51 -8.30
CA LEU A 12 -0.01 -5.72 -7.26
C LEU A 12 0.55 -4.41 -7.82
N GLU A 13 1.29 -4.47 -8.93
CA GLU A 13 1.87 -3.29 -9.58
C GLU A 13 0.79 -2.30 -10.01
N ALA A 14 -0.29 -2.79 -10.63
CA ALA A 14 -1.43 -1.96 -11.01
C ALA A 14 -2.10 -1.32 -9.78
N ALA A 15 -2.33 -2.10 -8.71
CA ALA A 15 -2.94 -1.61 -7.48
C ALA A 15 -2.06 -0.56 -6.77
N LEU A 16 -0.75 -0.80 -6.72
CA LEU A 16 0.23 0.18 -6.22
C LEU A 16 0.16 1.46 -7.05
N GLY A 17 0.09 1.34 -8.38
CA GLY A 17 -0.05 2.42 -9.37
C GLY A 17 -1.26 3.33 -9.13
N GLN A 18 -2.36 2.78 -8.63
CA GLN A 18 -3.61 3.51 -8.37
C GLN A 18 -3.70 4.15 -6.97
N LEU A 19 -2.75 3.87 -6.07
CA LEU A 19 -2.75 4.48 -4.75
C LEU A 19 -2.55 6.00 -4.83
N PRO A 20 -3.33 6.78 -4.05
CA PRO A 20 -3.00 8.19 -3.82
C PRO A 20 -1.56 8.35 -3.30
N PRO A 21 -0.83 9.40 -3.69
CA PRO A 21 0.58 9.57 -3.35
C PRO A 21 0.89 9.43 -1.85
N GLU A 22 0.07 10.04 -0.99
CA GLU A 22 0.25 9.97 0.47
C GLU A 22 0.05 8.56 1.03
N GLN A 23 -0.89 7.79 0.45
CA GLN A 23 -1.09 6.39 0.87
C GLN A 23 0.10 5.53 0.47
N ARG A 24 0.58 5.68 -0.77
CA ARG A 24 1.78 4.99 -1.23
C ARG A 24 2.98 5.36 -0.37
N ARG A 25 3.19 6.65 -0.10
CA ARG A 25 4.31 7.14 0.69
C ARG A 25 4.28 6.60 2.11
N CYS A 26 3.12 6.60 2.78
CA CYS A 26 2.99 5.99 4.11
C CYS A 26 3.28 4.48 4.06
N LEU A 27 2.78 3.75 3.06
CA LEU A 27 3.03 2.32 2.91
C LEU A 27 4.51 2.00 2.68
N GLU A 28 5.20 2.76 1.83
CA GLU A 28 6.65 2.62 1.60
C GLU A 28 7.44 2.83 2.89
N LEU A 29 7.17 3.93 3.61
CA LEU A 29 7.86 4.23 4.86
C LEU A 29 7.61 3.14 5.92
N PHE A 30 6.37 2.65 6.03
CA PHE A 30 6.02 1.66 7.05
C PHE A 30 6.52 0.24 6.71
N TYR A 31 6.30 -0.24 5.49
CA TYR A 31 6.56 -1.63 5.12
C TYR A 31 7.93 -1.87 4.49
N GLN A 32 8.51 -0.89 3.79
CA GLN A 32 9.83 -1.04 3.16
C GLN A 32 10.94 -0.46 4.03
N GLN A 33 10.65 0.63 4.74
CA GLN A 33 11.65 1.33 5.58
C GLN A 33 11.43 1.11 7.09
N GLU A 34 10.47 0.26 7.45
CA GLU A 34 10.15 -0.15 8.83
C GLU A 34 9.94 1.03 9.80
N LYS A 35 9.44 2.17 9.29
CA LYS A 35 9.25 3.38 10.09
C LYS A 35 8.05 3.25 11.01
N SER A 36 8.25 3.67 12.26
CA SER A 36 7.17 3.86 13.22
C SER A 36 6.24 5.00 12.79
N TYR A 37 5.01 5.04 13.32
CA TYR A 37 4.10 6.15 13.02
C TYR A 37 4.69 7.51 13.39
N ALA A 38 5.44 7.61 14.48
CA ALA A 38 6.08 8.85 14.90
C ALA A 38 7.14 9.32 13.89
N GLU A 39 7.99 8.40 13.40
CA GLU A 39 8.97 8.72 12.35
C GLU A 39 8.26 9.14 11.05
N ILE A 40 7.17 8.46 10.67
CA ILE A 40 6.39 8.84 9.48
C ILE A 40 5.78 10.23 9.65
N THR A 41 5.23 10.57 10.83
CA THR A 41 4.74 11.93 11.07
C THR A 41 5.85 12.97 10.96
N ALA A 42 7.04 12.66 11.47
CA ALA A 42 8.19 13.57 11.42
C ALA A 42 8.71 13.77 9.98
N LEU A 43 8.70 12.72 9.16
CA LEU A 43 9.19 12.75 7.77
C LEU A 43 8.19 13.39 6.79
N THR A 44 6.89 13.25 7.04
CA THR A 44 5.84 13.68 6.10
C THR A 44 5.12 14.95 6.53
N GLY A 45 5.22 15.34 7.80
CA GLY A 45 4.42 16.42 8.38
C GLY A 45 2.95 16.07 8.61
N LEU A 46 2.54 14.83 8.29
CA LEU A 46 1.16 14.40 8.48
C LEU A 46 0.85 14.15 9.96
N PRO A 47 -0.37 14.49 10.43
CA PRO A 47 -0.86 14.04 11.71
C PRO A 47 -0.92 12.50 11.80
N VAL A 48 -0.66 11.96 12.98
CA VAL A 48 -0.65 10.50 13.23
C VAL A 48 -1.96 9.80 12.80
N ASN A 49 -3.10 10.48 12.94
CA ASN A 49 -4.39 9.94 12.51
C ASN A 49 -4.48 9.79 10.99
N LEU A 50 -3.93 10.75 10.22
CA LEU A 50 -3.85 10.64 8.78
C LEU A 50 -2.88 9.54 8.34
N VAL A 51 -1.72 9.41 9.00
CA VAL A 51 -0.78 8.30 8.75
C VAL A 51 -1.49 6.95 8.90
N LYS A 52 -2.21 6.74 10.01
CA LYS A 52 -2.98 5.51 10.24
C LYS A 52 -4.04 5.28 9.17
N SER A 53 -4.83 6.30 8.84
CA SER A 53 -5.88 6.20 7.82
C SER A 53 -5.30 5.93 6.43
N HIS A 54 -4.17 6.54 6.07
CA HIS A 54 -3.49 6.30 4.80
C HIS A 54 -2.95 4.88 4.70
N LEU A 55 -2.32 4.35 5.75
CA LEU A 55 -1.89 2.95 5.80
C LEU A 55 -3.07 1.99 5.69
N GLN A 56 -4.13 2.25 6.43
CA GLN A 56 -5.31 1.39 6.43
C GLN A 56 -6.00 1.38 5.05
N ASN A 57 -6.20 2.55 4.45
CA ASN A 57 -6.85 2.69 3.15
C ASN A 57 -5.98 2.15 2.03
N GLY A 58 -4.67 2.41 2.08
CA GLY A 58 -3.73 1.86 1.12
C GLY A 58 -3.75 0.33 1.11
N ARG A 59 -3.69 -0.32 2.28
CA ARG A 59 -3.83 -1.79 2.38
C ARG A 59 -5.15 -2.31 1.84
N ARG A 60 -6.27 -1.61 2.08
CA ARG A 60 -7.58 -2.00 1.54
C ARG A 60 -7.59 -1.91 0.01
N MET A 61 -6.98 -0.88 -0.56
CA MET A 61 -6.86 -0.74 -2.02
C MET A 61 -6.00 -1.86 -2.60
N LEU A 62 -4.84 -2.15 -2.00
CA LEU A 62 -3.99 -3.25 -2.43
C LEU A 62 -4.72 -4.60 -2.38
N LYS A 63 -5.41 -4.90 -1.27
CA LYS A 63 -6.21 -6.12 -1.15
C LYS A 63 -7.28 -6.22 -2.23
N ARG A 64 -7.99 -5.12 -2.50
CA ARG A 64 -9.02 -5.08 -3.55
C ARG A 64 -8.43 -5.35 -4.93
N GLY A 65 -7.29 -4.75 -5.26
CA GLY A 65 -6.62 -4.98 -6.54
C GLY A 65 -6.20 -6.44 -6.73
N LEU A 66 -5.64 -7.06 -5.68
CA LEU A 66 -5.25 -8.48 -5.70
C LEU A 66 -6.45 -9.43 -5.78
N SER A 67 -7.54 -9.14 -5.06
CA SER A 67 -8.75 -9.97 -5.10
C SER A 67 -9.53 -9.88 -6.42
N GLN A 68 -9.30 -8.85 -7.24
CA GLN A 68 -9.94 -8.69 -8.56
C GLN A 68 -9.14 -9.41 -9.67
N GLY A 69 -7.89 -9.79 -9.42
CA GLY A 69 -7.03 -10.50 -10.38
C GLY A 69 -7.16 -12.03 -10.36
N VAL A 70 -7.90 -12.59 -9.39
CA VAL A 70 -8.11 -14.04 -9.27
C VAL A 70 -9.58 -14.34 -9.58
N PRO A 71 -9.92 -14.88 -10.77
CA PRO A 71 -11.22 -15.53 -10.93
C PRO A 71 -11.25 -16.73 -9.98
N ASN A 72 -12.22 -16.71 -9.06
CA ASN A 72 -12.57 -17.87 -8.22
C ASN A 72 -13.04 -19.04 -9.09
#